data_AF-A0A536H2V5-F1
#
_entry.id   AF-A0A536H2V5-F1
#
_cell.length_a   1.000
_cell.length_b   1.000
_cell.length_c   1.000
_cell.angle_alpha   90.00
_cell.angle_beta   90.00
_cell.angle_gamma   90.00
#
_symmetry.space_group_name_H-M   'P 1'
#
loop_
_entity.id
_entity.type
_entity.pdbx_description
1 polymer ?
#
loop_
_entity_poly.entity_id
_entity_poly.type
_entity_poly.pdbx_seq_one_letter_code
_entity_poly.pdbx_strand_id
1 'polypeptide(L)' 'MSEFTPGEAQRELKDLRVKLFNLRLQQQRGEIKNNRVFTQTRKDIARVLHRLSQLEAEA' A
#
# COMPACT_ATOMS: atom_id res chain seq x y z
N MET A 1 -2.15 4.75 -22.49
CA MET A 1 -2.72 4.14 -21.27
C MET A 1 -1.57 3.50 -20.54
N SER A 2 -1.25 3.92 -19.31
CA SER A 2 -0.12 3.30 -18.58
C SER A 2 -0.48 1.85 -18.26
N GLU A 3 0.10 0.92 -19.01
CA GLU A 3 0.16 -0.50 -18.65
C GLU A 3 0.85 -0.59 -17.30
N PHE A 4 0.06 -0.70 -16.25
CA PHE A 4 0.58 -0.94 -14.91
C PHE A 4 1.01 -2.39 -14.89
N THR A 5 2.31 -2.60 -14.98
CA THR A 5 2.86 -3.95 -15.04
C THR A 5 2.76 -4.62 -13.66
N PRO A 6 2.77 -5.97 -13.59
CA PRO A 6 2.86 -6.68 -12.31
C PRO A 6 4.03 -6.20 -11.44
N GLY A 7 5.17 -5.84 -12.07
CA GLY A 7 6.34 -5.31 -11.38
C GLY A 7 6.11 -3.95 -10.70
N GLU A 8 5.36 -3.06 -11.34
CA GLU A 8 5.01 -1.75 -10.75
C GLU A 8 4.04 -1.91 -9.57
N ALA A 9 3.06 -2.79 -9.68
CA ALA A 9 2.14 -3.08 -8.58
C ALA A 9 2.86 -3.75 -7.39
N GLN A 10 3.83 -4.63 -7.63
CA GLN A 10 4.67 -5.18 -6.56
C GLN A 10 5.54 -4.11 -5.89
N ARG A 11 6.09 -3.17 -6.66
CA ARG A 11 6.87 -2.04 -6.13
C ARG A 11 5.99 -1.14 -5.26
N GLU A 12 4.81 -0.76 -5.75
CA GLU A 12 3.86 0.06 -5.00
C GLU A 12 3.43 -0.63 -3.69
N LEU A 13 3.18 -1.94 -3.72
CA LEU A 13 2.87 -2.73 -2.52
C LEU A 13 3.99 -2.65 -1.48
N LYS A 14 5.26 -2.77 -1.92
CA LYS A 14 6.42 -2.65 -1.04
C LYS A 14 6.49 -1.27 -0.39
N ASP A 15 6.31 -0.22 -1.18
CA ASP A 15 6.37 1.16 -0.70
C ASP A 15 5.25 1.46 0.31
N LEU A 16 4.03 0.98 0.04
CA LEU A 16 2.90 1.12 0.96
C LEU A 16 3.10 0.36 2.27
N ARG A 17 3.74 -0.83 2.24
CA ARG A 17 4.09 -1.58 3.46
C ARG A 17 5.13 -0.85 4.30
N VAL A 18 6.16 -0.27 3.68
CA VAL A 18 7.15 0.57 4.38
C VAL A 18 6.48 1.80 4.99
N LYS A 19 5.60 2.46 4.23
CA LYS A 19 4.81 3.59 4.74
C LYS A 19 3.97 3.20 5.96
N LEU A 20 3.28 2.06 5.91
CA LEU A 20 2.49 1.58 7.04
C LEU A 20 3.36 1.29 8.28
N PHE A 21 4.55 0.71 8.08
CA PHE A 21 5.51 0.48 9.16
C PHE A 21 5.96 1.80 9.80
N ASN A 22 6.35 2.79 8.99
CA ASN A 22 6.75 4.12 9.48
C ASN A 22 5.60 4.81 10.23
N LEU A 23 4.37 4.72 9.72
CA LEU A 23 3.21 5.26 10.42
C LEU A 23 3.03 4.62 11.81
N ARG A 24 3.21 3.30 11.93
CA ARG A 24 3.13 2.60 13.22
C ARG A 24 4.20 3.09 14.21
N LEU A 25 5.43 3.31 13.73
CA LEU A 25 6.50 3.88 14.57
C LEU A 25 6.17 5.31 15.00
N GLN A 26 5.68 6.15 14.10
CA GLN A 26 5.25 7.52 14.41
C GLN A 26 4.10 7.53 15.42
N GLN A 27 3.15 6.58 15.33
CA GLN A 27 2.06 6.45 16.30
C GLN A 27 2.60 6.09 17.69
N GLN A 28 3.57 5.18 17.79
CA GLN A 28 4.20 4.85 19.07
C GLN A 28 4.90 6.07 19.70
N ARG A 29 5.43 6.98 18.89
CA ARG A 29 6.06 8.24 19.34
C ARG A 29 5.05 9.36 19.63
N GLY A 30 3.77 9.17 19.33
CA GLY A 30 2.75 10.22 19.44
C GLY A 30 2.82 11.30 18.35
N GLU A 31 3.56 11.04 17.26
CA GLU A 31 3.77 11.99 16.15
C GLU A 31 2.62 11.99 15.13
N ILE A 32 1.70 11.03 15.22
CA ILE A 32 0.54 10.95 14.31
C ILE A 32 -0.60 11.82 14.83
N LYS A 33 -0.93 12.87 14.07
CA LYS A 33 -2.10 13.72 14.31
C LYS A 33 -3.39 13.20 13.66
N ASN A 34 -3.27 12.40 12.60
CA ASN A 34 -4.42 11.93 11.82
C ASN A 34 -4.42 10.40 11.69
N ASN A 35 -5.32 9.74 12.42
CA ASN A 35 -5.44 8.28 12.39
C ASN A 35 -6.07 7.75 11.09
N ARG A 36 -6.73 8.61 10.28
CA ARG A 36 -7.31 8.21 8.99
C ARG A 36 -6.25 7.72 8.01
N VAL A 37 -5.02 8.20 8.14
CA VAL A 37 -3.89 7.85 7.26
C VAL A 37 -3.56 6.35 7.34
N PHE A 38 -3.77 5.71 8.50
CA PHE A 38 -3.63 4.24 8.64
C PHE A 38 -4.69 3.48 7.87
N THR A 39 -5.95 3.89 8.02
CA THR A 39 -7.06 3.23 7.32
C THR A 39 -6.96 3.43 5.81
N GLN A 40 -6.54 4.63 5.37
CA GLN A 40 -6.28 4.89 3.97
C GLN A 40 -5.14 4.00 3.44
N THR A 41 -3.98 3.99 4.12
CA THR A 41 -2.83 3.18 3.70
C THR A 41 -3.16 1.68 3.65
N ARG A 42 -3.94 1.15 4.61
CA ARG A 42 -4.42 -0.24 4.56
C ARG A 42 -5.35 -0.52 3.38
N LYS A 43 -6.26 0.41 3.06
CA LYS A 43 -7.14 0.30 1.89
C LYS A 43 -6.34 0.33 0.58
N ASP A 44 -5.33 1.18 0.50
CA ASP A 44 -4.48 1.27 -0.68
C ASP A 44 -3.68 -0.04 -0.89
N ILE A 45 -3.14 -0.62 0.19
CA ILE A 45 -2.51 -1.96 0.14
C ILE A 45 -3.49 -3.01 -0.39
N ALA A 46 -4.73 -3.03 0.12
CA ALA A 46 -5.73 -4.00 -0.32
C ALA A 46 -6.08 -3.82 -1.81
N ARG A 47 -6.16 -2.58 -2.30
CA ARG A 47 -6.41 -2.27 -3.72
C ARG A 47 -5.28 -2.79 -4.61
N VAL A 48 -4.02 -2.56 -4.22
CA VAL A 48 -2.85 -3.03 -4.98
C VAL A 48 -2.77 -4.56 -4.97
N LEU A 49 -3.04 -5.21 -3.84
CA LEU A 49 -3.11 -6.68 -3.76
C LEU A 49 -4.20 -7.25 -4.66
N HIS A 50 -5.39 -6.63 -4.66
CA HIS A 50 -6.46 -7.05 -5.55
C HIS A 50 -6.05 -6.92 -7.01
N ARG A 51 -5.41 -5.81 -7.39
CA ARG A 51 -4.90 -5.60 -8.74
C ARG A 51 -3.84 -6.63 -9.14
N LEU A 52 -2.90 -6.94 -8.25
CA LEU A 52 -1.91 -8.00 -8.49
C LEU A 52 -2.58 -9.34 -8.74
N SER A 53 -3.58 -9.70 -7.94
CA SER A 53 -4.34 -10.94 -8.12
C SER A 53 -5.09 -10.98 -9.46
N GLN A 54 -5.60 -9.85 -9.97
CA GLN A 54 -6.22 -9.80 -11.30
C GLN A 54 -5.15 -9.98 -12.40
N LEU A 55 -4.02 -9.29 -12.29
CA LEU A 55 -2.91 -9.41 -13.26
C LEU A 55 -2.32 -10.83 -13.29
N GLU A 56 -2.22 -11.49 -12.14
CA GLU A 56 -1.77 -12.90 -12.05
C GLU A 56 -2.80 -13.88 -12.62
N ALA A 57 -4.09 -13.55 -12.61
CA ALA A 57 -5.14 -14.38 -13.21
C ALA A 57 -5.28 -14.18 -14.73
N GLU A 58 -4.86 -13.02 -15.24
CA GLU A 58 -4.86 -12.67 -16.67
C GLU A 58 -3.58 -13.10 -17.41
N ALA A 59 -2.52 -13.45 -16.68
CA ALA A 59 -1.22 -13.90 -17.19
C ALA A 59 -1.16 -15.42 -17.41
#